data_AF-A0A935E982-F1
#
_entry.id   AF-A0A935E982-F1
#
_cell.length_a   1.000
_cell.length_b   1.000
_cell.length_c   1.000
_cell.angle_alpha   90.00
_cell.angle_beta   90.00
_cell.angle_gamma   90.00
#
_symmetry.space_group_name_H-M   'P 1'
#
loop_
_entity.id
_entity.type
_entity.pdbx_description
1 polymer ?
#
loop_
_entity_poly.entity_id
_entity_poly.type
_entity_poly.pdbx_seq_one_letter_code
_entity_poly.pdbx_strand_id
1 'polypeptide(L)'
;MLTAVSLCTWTGVAGSQETTTTTTVDPVETTTTTTTADPVETTVAPETTTTLVEETTTTTSTTVPEEPLTLAPVELVGQHVDSGSLSVDARFNRDPGSDCSRTADLAGAQTNVLLDSAGSIGGVYGLANAGAGKVGVFVVGMGAIPVGVAVVSASDGDCEFDAIGVGTYASTGTQASFDGVGIGVYPGGYDNPDFMNRFSVTASVGSTSTPAQLDAAATTQFVLRPRPGLNLGG
;
A
#
# COMPACT_ATOMS: atom_id res chain seq x y z
N MET A 1 -10.42 -8.34 57.90
CA MET A 1 -11.48 -8.14 56.89
C MET A 1 -10.91 -8.66 55.57
N LEU A 2 -11.42 -9.80 55.09
CA LEU A 2 -10.91 -10.49 53.90
C LEU A 2 -11.42 -9.79 52.64
N THR A 3 -10.50 -9.52 51.71
CA THR A 3 -10.77 -9.00 50.37
C THR A 3 -11.12 -10.15 49.44
N ALA A 4 -12.31 -10.14 48.83
CA ALA A 4 -12.67 -11.07 47.77
C ALA A 4 -12.49 -10.35 46.41
N VAL A 5 -11.52 -10.81 45.62
CA VAL A 5 -11.32 -10.41 44.23
C VAL A 5 -12.10 -11.40 43.36
N SER A 6 -13.11 -10.92 42.64
CA SER A 6 -13.85 -11.71 41.66
C SER A 6 -13.17 -11.60 40.30
N LEU A 7 -12.43 -12.63 39.92
CA LEU A 7 -11.93 -12.83 38.56
C LEU A 7 -13.02 -13.54 37.74
N CYS A 8 -13.64 -12.84 36.79
CA CYS A 8 -14.45 -13.50 35.76
C CYS A 8 -13.53 -13.90 34.60
N THR A 9 -13.16 -15.17 34.56
CA THR A 9 -12.52 -15.81 33.39
C THR A 9 -13.60 -16.11 32.35
N TRP A 10 -13.56 -15.44 31.20
CA TRP A 10 -14.38 -15.80 30.05
C TRP A 10 -13.57 -16.67 29.10
N THR A 11 -13.71 -18.00 29.25
CA THR A 11 -13.28 -18.98 28.26
C THR A 11 -14.43 -19.21 27.29
N GLY A 12 -14.34 -18.64 26.08
CA GLY A 12 -15.28 -18.86 24.98
C GLY A 12 -14.60 -19.66 23.87
N VAL A 13 -15.15 -20.84 23.59
CA VAL A 13 -14.67 -21.87 22.66
C VAL A 13 -14.85 -21.41 21.21
N ALA A 14 -13.82 -21.60 20.38
CA ALA A 14 -13.89 -21.46 18.93
C ALA A 14 -14.76 -22.58 18.35
N GLY A 15 -15.98 -22.25 17.95
CA GLY A 15 -16.83 -23.11 17.13
C GLY A 15 -16.48 -22.91 15.65
N SER A 16 -15.78 -23.87 15.07
CA SER A 16 -15.64 -24.05 13.62
C SER A 16 -17.04 -24.19 13.00
N GLN A 17 -17.39 -23.32 12.05
CA GLN A 17 -18.50 -23.61 11.14
C GLN A 17 -17.90 -24.20 9.87
N GLU A 18 -18.00 -25.53 9.77
CA GLU A 18 -17.79 -26.25 8.52
C GLU A 18 -18.90 -25.85 7.54
N THR A 19 -18.55 -25.12 6.48
CA THR A 19 -19.47 -24.89 5.36
C THR A 19 -19.29 -26.02 4.36
N THR A 20 -20.25 -26.95 4.35
CA THR A 20 -20.41 -28.04 3.39
C THR A 20 -20.44 -27.51 1.96
N THR A 21 -19.58 -28.04 1.09
CA THR A 21 -19.61 -27.81 -0.36
C THR A 21 -20.56 -28.82 -1.01
N THR A 22 -21.62 -28.34 -1.68
CA THR A 22 -22.41 -29.17 -2.60
C THR A 22 -22.01 -28.79 -4.03
N THR A 23 -21.26 -29.67 -4.70
CA THR A 23 -20.99 -29.58 -6.14
C THR A 23 -22.10 -30.31 -6.90
N THR A 24 -22.98 -29.58 -7.56
CA THR A 24 -23.86 -30.14 -8.59
C THR A 24 -23.09 -30.10 -9.92
N VAL A 25 -22.80 -31.27 -10.48
CA VAL A 25 -22.21 -31.42 -11.81
C VAL A 25 -23.35 -31.39 -12.83
N ASP A 26 -23.43 -30.34 -13.65
CA ASP A 26 -24.30 -30.34 -14.82
C ASP A 26 -23.65 -31.12 -15.98
N PRO A 27 -24.42 -31.87 -16.78
CA PRO A 27 -23.91 -32.71 -17.85
C PRO A 27 -23.36 -31.89 -19.03
N VAL A 28 -22.24 -32.37 -19.58
CA VAL A 28 -21.57 -31.89 -20.79
C VAL A 28 -22.51 -31.98 -22.01
N GLU A 29 -22.88 -30.84 -22.58
CA GLU A 29 -23.44 -30.81 -23.93
C GLU A 29 -22.32 -30.97 -24.97
N THR A 30 -22.46 -32.01 -25.79
CA THR A 30 -21.61 -32.31 -26.93
C THR A 30 -22.15 -31.57 -28.15
N THR A 31 -21.40 -30.61 -28.69
CA THR A 31 -21.78 -29.95 -29.96
C THR A 31 -20.94 -30.52 -31.10
N THR A 32 -21.62 -31.20 -32.01
CA THR A 32 -21.12 -31.77 -33.27
C THR A 32 -20.71 -30.67 -34.25
N THR A 33 -19.52 -30.77 -34.85
CA THR A 33 -19.07 -29.90 -35.94
C THR A 33 -19.55 -30.46 -37.29
N THR A 34 -20.37 -29.71 -38.03
CA THR A 34 -20.73 -30.05 -39.41
C THR A 34 -19.91 -29.17 -40.36
N THR A 35 -19.15 -29.80 -41.25
CA THR A 35 -18.41 -29.16 -42.35
C THR A 35 -19.30 -29.02 -43.57
N THR A 36 -19.49 -27.80 -44.06
CA THR A 36 -20.00 -27.53 -45.42
C THR A 36 -18.88 -26.86 -46.20
N ALA A 37 -18.48 -27.50 -47.31
CA ALA A 37 -17.53 -26.95 -48.27
C ALA A 37 -18.29 -26.04 -49.26
N ASP A 38 -17.76 -24.83 -49.48
CA ASP A 38 -18.22 -23.92 -50.54
C ASP A 38 -17.19 -23.85 -51.69
N PRO A 39 -17.63 -23.53 -52.92
CA PRO A 39 -16.92 -23.84 -54.16
C PRO A 39 -15.73 -22.93 -54.46
N VAL A 40 -14.77 -23.49 -55.19
CA VAL A 40 -13.56 -22.83 -55.69
C VAL A 40 -13.92 -21.79 -56.75
N GLU A 41 -13.68 -20.51 -56.45
CA GLU A 41 -13.65 -19.44 -57.45
C GLU A 41 -12.19 -19.09 -57.78
N THR A 42 -11.81 -19.25 -59.04
CA THR A 42 -10.45 -18.96 -59.52
C THR A 42 -10.40 -17.51 -59.97
N THR A 43 -9.75 -16.65 -59.18
CA THR A 43 -9.52 -15.23 -59.54
C THR A 43 -8.04 -15.01 -59.81
N VAL A 44 -7.73 -14.51 -61.01
CA VAL A 44 -6.37 -14.19 -61.47
C VAL A 44 -5.82 -13.00 -60.68
N ALA A 45 -4.61 -13.15 -60.12
CA ALA A 45 -3.95 -12.12 -59.33
C ALA A 45 -3.51 -10.91 -60.18
N PRO A 46 -3.71 -9.66 -59.73
CA PRO A 46 -3.06 -8.51 -60.35
C PRO A 46 -1.57 -8.45 -59.97
N GLU A 47 -0.70 -8.23 -60.95
CA GLU A 47 0.72 -7.95 -60.70
C GLU A 47 0.86 -6.67 -59.87
N THR A 48 1.47 -6.79 -58.69
CA THR A 48 1.75 -5.65 -57.82
C THR A 48 3.18 -5.18 -58.06
N THR A 49 3.35 -4.00 -58.65
CA THR A 49 4.64 -3.31 -58.73
C THR A 49 5.04 -2.82 -57.34
N THR A 50 6.10 -3.40 -56.76
CA THR A 50 6.66 -2.95 -55.49
C THR A 50 7.52 -1.69 -55.72
N THR A 51 7.00 -0.52 -55.35
CA THR A 51 7.84 0.66 -55.13
C THR A 51 8.44 0.55 -53.73
N LEU A 52 9.77 0.40 -53.63
CA LEU A 52 10.48 0.55 -52.35
C LEU A 52 10.33 2.02 -51.89
N VAL A 53 9.50 2.24 -50.88
CA VAL A 53 9.57 3.45 -50.06
C VAL A 53 10.59 3.15 -48.96
N GLU A 54 11.65 3.92 -48.92
CA GLU A 54 12.66 3.89 -47.86
C GLU A 54 11.95 4.14 -46.52
N GLU A 55 11.83 3.10 -45.68
CA GLU A 55 11.31 3.25 -44.32
C GLU A 55 12.28 4.13 -43.53
N THR A 56 11.95 5.42 -43.46
CA THR A 56 12.57 6.31 -42.49
C THR A 56 12.02 5.89 -41.14
N THR A 57 12.77 5.05 -40.41
CA THR A 57 12.48 4.68 -39.02
C THR A 57 12.43 5.96 -38.18
N THR A 58 11.26 6.56 -38.07
CA THR A 58 11.02 7.69 -37.18
C THR A 58 10.82 7.07 -35.81
N THR A 59 11.87 7.04 -34.99
CA THR A 59 11.72 6.75 -33.57
C THR A 59 10.88 7.88 -32.97
N THR A 60 9.56 7.67 -32.86
CA THR A 60 8.72 8.52 -32.03
C THR A 60 9.10 8.23 -30.58
N SER A 61 10.10 8.94 -30.07
CA SER A 61 10.31 9.05 -28.64
C SER A 61 9.09 9.78 -28.10
N THR A 62 8.16 9.05 -27.49
CA THR A 62 7.12 9.65 -26.66
C THR A 62 7.83 10.24 -25.44
N THR A 63 8.36 11.45 -25.57
CA THR A 63 8.74 12.23 -24.41
C THR A 63 7.47 12.44 -23.61
N VAL A 64 7.35 11.76 -22.47
CA VAL A 64 6.38 12.12 -21.44
C VAL A 64 6.56 13.61 -21.22
N PRO A 65 5.54 14.45 -21.44
CA PRO A 65 5.67 15.86 -21.15
C PRO A 65 6.04 15.99 -19.68
N GLU A 66 7.22 16.53 -19.38
CA GLU A 66 7.54 17.10 -18.07
C GLU A 66 6.71 18.38 -17.89
N GLU A 67 5.39 18.30 -18.04
CA GLU A 67 4.55 19.37 -17.50
C GLU A 67 4.81 19.36 -16.00
N PRO A 68 5.29 20.47 -15.41
CA PRO A 68 5.42 20.55 -13.97
C PRO A 68 4.01 20.28 -13.42
N LEU A 69 3.86 19.19 -12.68
CA LEU A 69 2.65 18.85 -11.94
C LEU A 69 2.33 20.02 -11.02
N THR A 70 1.52 20.95 -11.53
CA THR A 70 1.05 22.11 -10.78
C THR A 70 -0.13 21.62 -9.95
N LEU A 71 0.21 20.92 -8.85
CA LEU A 71 -0.77 20.54 -7.84
C LEU A 71 -1.27 21.83 -7.18
N ALA A 72 -2.58 22.05 -7.20
CA ALA A 72 -3.19 23.12 -6.42
C ALA A 72 -2.78 22.97 -4.94
N PRO A 73 -2.51 24.07 -4.21
CA PRO A 73 -2.12 23.99 -2.82
C PRO A 73 -3.23 23.30 -2.01
N VAL A 74 -2.93 22.11 -1.49
CA VAL A 74 -3.82 21.37 -0.59
C VAL A 74 -3.72 21.99 0.79
N GLU A 75 -4.84 22.34 1.40
CA GLU A 75 -4.86 22.78 2.79
C GLU A 75 -4.60 21.58 3.70
N LEU A 76 -3.38 21.52 4.26
CA LEU A 76 -2.96 20.43 5.14
C LEU A 76 -3.47 20.68 6.55
N VAL A 77 -4.05 19.64 7.16
CA VAL A 77 -4.60 19.69 8.52
C VAL A 77 -3.60 19.20 9.56
N GLY A 78 -3.60 19.79 10.75
CA GLY A 78 -2.77 19.35 11.87
C GLY A 78 -1.47 20.16 12.02
N GLN A 79 -0.45 19.52 12.59
CA GLN A 79 0.81 20.14 12.96
C GLN A 79 1.98 19.37 12.36
N HIS A 80 2.99 20.10 11.91
CA HIS A 80 4.25 19.52 11.45
C HIS A 80 5.05 18.99 12.64
N VAL A 81 5.68 17.82 12.49
CA VAL A 81 6.56 17.23 13.50
C VAL A 81 7.99 17.71 13.27
N ASP A 82 8.53 18.50 14.19
CA ASP A 82 9.91 19.02 14.08
C ASP A 82 10.95 18.04 14.62
N SER A 83 10.55 17.14 15.51
CA SER A 83 11.44 16.13 16.10
C SER A 83 10.67 14.90 16.57
N GLY A 84 11.32 13.74 16.54
CA GLY A 84 10.70 12.48 16.95
C GLY A 84 11.26 11.28 16.20
N SER A 85 10.55 10.15 16.30
CA SER A 85 10.88 8.94 15.54
C SER A 85 9.61 8.23 15.06
N LEU A 86 9.71 7.55 13.93
CA LEU A 86 8.69 6.68 13.38
C LEU A 86 9.28 5.28 13.24
N SER A 87 8.67 4.29 13.88
CA SER A 87 9.02 2.88 13.72
C SER A 87 7.93 2.16 12.94
N VAL A 88 8.34 1.30 12.01
CA VAL A 88 7.45 0.38 11.30
C VAL A 88 8.01 -1.04 11.39
N ASP A 89 7.13 -2.01 11.61
CA ASP A 89 7.45 -3.43 11.59
C ASP A 89 6.35 -4.18 10.81
N ALA A 90 6.72 -4.72 9.65
CA ALA A 90 5.85 -5.48 8.76
C ALA A 90 6.44 -6.89 8.61
N ARG A 91 5.64 -7.91 8.93
CA ARG A 91 6.04 -9.32 8.87
C ARG A 91 5.08 -10.09 7.97
N PHE A 92 5.62 -10.75 6.97
CA PHE A 92 4.86 -11.42 5.92
C PHE A 92 4.72 -12.92 6.23
N ASN A 93 3.53 -13.47 6.01
CA ASN A 93 3.23 -14.84 6.38
C ASN A 93 3.90 -15.87 5.46
N ARG A 94 3.84 -15.64 4.16
CA ARG A 94 4.29 -16.58 3.13
C ARG A 94 5.74 -16.36 2.76
N ASP A 95 6.23 -15.13 2.89
CA ASP A 95 7.63 -14.78 2.61
C ASP A 95 8.31 -13.97 3.72
N PRO A 96 8.77 -14.64 4.79
CA PRO A 96 9.51 -13.98 5.86
C PRO A 96 10.83 -13.31 5.41
N GLY A 97 11.35 -13.66 4.22
CA GLY A 97 12.53 -12.99 3.65
C GLY A 97 12.26 -11.54 3.26
N SER A 98 10.99 -11.19 3.09
CA SER A 98 10.52 -9.84 2.76
C SER A 98 10.07 -9.05 4.00
N ASP A 99 10.23 -9.60 5.20
CA ASP A 99 9.99 -8.90 6.46
C ASP A 99 10.78 -7.59 6.53
N CYS A 100 10.12 -6.54 7.01
CA CYS A 100 10.75 -5.23 7.16
C CYS A 100 10.54 -4.65 8.55
N SER A 101 11.64 -4.25 9.21
CA SER A 101 11.58 -3.41 10.41
C SER A 101 12.53 -2.22 10.27
N ARG A 102 11.98 -1.02 10.43
CA ARG A 102 12.70 0.24 10.28
C ARG A 102 12.30 1.28 11.30
N THR A 103 13.25 2.15 11.60
CA THR A 103 13.03 3.38 12.33
C THR A 103 13.53 4.55 11.49
N ALA A 104 12.71 5.58 11.38
CA ALA A 104 12.95 6.81 10.66
C ALA A 104 13.02 7.98 11.65
N ASP A 105 13.93 8.91 11.41
CA ASP A 105 13.95 10.18 12.13
C ASP A 105 12.87 11.11 11.55
N LEU A 106 12.13 11.76 12.44
CA LEU A 106 11.12 12.74 12.05
C LEU A 106 11.69 14.17 11.97
N ALA A 107 12.90 14.41 12.48
CA ALA A 107 13.55 15.70 12.34
C ALA A 107 13.88 16.00 10.87
N GLY A 108 13.44 17.15 10.38
CA GLY A 108 13.60 17.54 8.96
C GLY A 108 12.83 16.65 7.98
N ALA A 109 11.91 15.81 8.47
CA ALA A 109 10.96 15.05 7.68
C ALA A 109 9.81 15.94 7.21
N GLN A 110 8.81 15.34 6.55
CA GLN A 110 7.54 15.99 6.18
C GLN A 110 6.38 15.22 6.82
N THR A 111 6.56 14.84 8.08
CA THR A 111 5.55 14.12 8.85
C THR A 111 4.74 15.11 9.68
N ASN A 112 3.45 14.83 9.79
CA ASN A 112 2.46 15.66 10.44
C ASN A 112 1.60 14.82 11.36
N VAL A 113 1.02 15.46 12.37
CA VAL A 113 0.06 14.85 13.29
C VAL A 113 -1.23 15.65 13.38
N LEU A 114 -2.34 14.92 13.55
CA LEU A 114 -3.61 15.49 13.95
C LEU A 114 -3.82 15.22 15.43
N LEU A 115 -4.19 16.25 16.18
CA LEU A 115 -4.60 16.10 17.57
C LEU A 115 -6.12 16.00 17.65
N ASP A 116 -6.61 15.10 18.48
CA ASP A 116 -8.03 15.03 18.83
C ASP A 116 -8.41 16.12 19.86
N SER A 117 -9.69 16.17 20.23
CA SER A 117 -10.20 17.13 21.19
C SER A 117 -9.66 16.94 22.61
N ALA A 118 -9.10 15.77 22.92
CA ALA A 118 -8.43 15.47 24.19
C ALA A 118 -6.92 15.80 24.15
N GLY A 119 -6.41 16.28 23.01
CA GLY A 119 -5.00 16.58 22.81
C GLY A 119 -4.12 15.34 22.57
N SER A 120 -4.72 14.18 22.32
CA SER A 120 -3.98 12.97 21.91
C SER A 120 -3.81 12.93 20.40
N ILE A 121 -2.80 12.23 19.91
CA ILE A 121 -2.58 12.08 18.46
C ILE A 121 -3.71 11.20 17.89
N GLY A 122 -4.59 11.81 17.09
CA GLY A 122 -5.67 11.14 16.37
C GLY A 122 -5.22 10.58 15.01
N GLY A 123 -4.13 11.09 14.45
CA GLY A 123 -3.54 10.54 13.23
C GLY A 123 -2.14 11.06 12.94
N VAL A 124 -1.40 10.32 12.12
CA VAL A 124 -0.03 10.61 11.68
C VAL A 124 0.01 10.44 10.17
N TYR A 125 0.53 11.42 9.43
CA TYR A 125 0.67 11.29 7.99
C TYR A 125 1.88 12.04 7.43
N GLY A 126 2.39 11.59 6.29
CA GLY A 126 3.44 12.27 5.55
C GLY A 126 4.62 11.37 5.24
N LEU A 127 5.80 11.97 5.08
CA LEU A 127 7.02 11.25 4.69
C LEU A 127 8.12 11.45 5.73
N ALA A 128 8.80 10.36 6.07
CA ALA A 128 9.95 10.34 6.94
C ALA A 128 11.21 9.85 6.21
N ASN A 129 12.37 10.32 6.65
CA ASN A 129 13.66 9.89 6.12
C ASN A 129 14.08 8.59 6.82
N ALA A 130 14.35 7.53 6.04
CA ALA A 130 14.77 6.24 6.56
C ALA A 130 16.02 5.78 5.81
N GLY A 131 17.19 5.88 6.46
CA GLY A 131 18.46 5.49 5.84
C GLY A 131 18.71 6.22 4.50
N ALA A 132 18.86 5.44 3.43
CA ALA A 132 19.07 5.96 2.07
C ALA A 132 17.76 6.34 1.34
N GLY A 133 16.59 6.07 1.92
CA GLY A 133 15.30 6.33 1.31
C GLY A 133 14.26 6.93 2.25
N LYS A 134 13.00 6.51 2.11
CA LYS A 134 11.84 7.15 2.73
C LYS A 134 10.81 6.13 3.23
N VAL A 135 10.05 6.55 4.23
CA VAL A 135 8.82 5.88 4.69
C VAL A 135 7.67 6.86 4.57
N GLY A 136 6.70 6.56 3.72
CA GLY A 136 5.40 7.22 3.67
C GLY A 136 4.44 6.56 4.64
N VAL A 137 3.79 7.35 5.47
CA VAL A 137 2.87 6.89 6.50
C VAL A 137 1.53 7.62 6.41
N PHE A 138 0.46 6.89 6.65
CA PHE A 138 -0.86 7.41 6.96
C PHE A 138 -1.50 6.47 7.99
N VAL A 139 -1.62 6.93 9.23
CA VAL A 139 -2.26 6.19 10.32
C VAL A 139 -3.33 7.06 10.93
N VAL A 140 -4.52 6.49 11.12
CA VAL A 140 -5.65 7.18 11.75
C VAL A 140 -6.27 6.29 12.81
N GLY A 141 -6.51 6.86 14.00
CA GLY A 141 -7.28 6.25 15.06
C GLY A 141 -8.77 6.58 14.94
N MET A 142 -9.62 5.59 15.16
CA MET A 142 -11.07 5.76 15.19
C MET A 142 -11.50 6.18 16.59
N GLY A 143 -11.29 7.44 17.00
CA GLY A 143 -11.32 7.90 18.41
C GLY A 143 -12.45 7.43 19.37
N ALA A 144 -13.59 6.92 18.88
CA ALA A 144 -14.62 6.29 19.72
C ALA A 144 -14.29 4.84 20.15
N ILE A 145 -13.39 4.17 19.44
CA ILE A 145 -13.00 2.78 19.66
C ILE A 145 -11.46 2.64 19.51
N PRO A 146 -10.82 1.70 20.21
CA PRO A 146 -9.36 1.53 20.15
C PRO A 146 -8.93 0.81 18.87
N VAL A 147 -9.40 1.26 17.71
CA VAL A 147 -9.14 0.70 16.38
C VAL A 147 -8.50 1.77 15.51
N GLY A 148 -7.58 1.38 14.65
CA GLY A 148 -7.00 2.26 13.63
C GLY A 148 -6.87 1.59 12.28
N VAL A 149 -6.54 2.41 11.30
CA VAL A 149 -6.13 1.99 9.95
C VAL A 149 -4.75 2.57 9.70
N ALA A 150 -3.86 1.74 9.18
CA ALA A 150 -2.52 2.15 8.79
C ALA A 150 -2.29 1.84 7.31
N VAL A 151 -1.74 2.81 6.59
CA VAL A 151 -1.19 2.66 5.24
C VAL A 151 0.26 3.08 5.32
N VAL A 152 1.16 2.20 4.91
CA VAL A 152 2.60 2.48 4.91
C VAL A 152 3.21 2.07 3.58
N SER A 153 4.08 2.90 3.05
CA SER A 153 4.96 2.59 1.94
C SER A 153 6.40 2.85 2.38
N ALA A 154 7.27 1.86 2.26
CA ALA A 154 8.68 1.99 2.65
C ALA A 154 9.58 1.64 1.47
N SER A 155 10.66 2.41 1.31
CA SER A 155 11.72 2.16 0.35
C SER A 155 13.01 2.77 0.86
N ASP A 156 13.94 1.93 1.32
CA ASP A 156 15.26 2.37 1.80
C ASP A 156 16.44 1.52 1.30
N GLY A 157 16.17 0.61 0.36
CA GLY A 157 17.15 -0.33 -0.20
C GLY A 157 17.22 -1.68 0.52
N ASP A 158 16.99 -1.71 1.83
CA ASP A 158 16.95 -2.93 2.63
C ASP A 158 15.51 -3.29 3.06
N CYS A 159 14.56 -2.38 2.86
CA CYS A 159 13.15 -2.50 3.14
C CYS A 159 12.36 -1.87 1.99
N GLU A 160 11.59 -2.69 1.28
CA GLU A 160 10.70 -2.26 0.21
C GLU A 160 9.35 -2.96 0.37
N PHE A 161 8.30 -2.19 0.67
CA PHE A 161 6.94 -2.71 0.69
C PHE A 161 5.89 -1.59 0.62
N ASP A 162 4.66 -1.98 0.29
CA ASP A 162 3.46 -1.18 0.53
C ASP A 162 2.45 -2.01 1.26
N ALA A 163 1.80 -1.43 2.27
CA ALA A 163 0.95 -2.15 3.19
C ALA A 163 -0.27 -1.33 3.57
N ILE A 164 -1.38 -2.02 3.77
CA ILE A 164 -2.56 -1.52 4.47
C ILE A 164 -2.98 -2.51 5.54
N GLY A 165 -3.39 -2.02 6.70
CA GLY A 165 -3.87 -2.87 7.77
C GLY A 165 -4.86 -2.21 8.70
N VAL A 166 -5.49 -3.05 9.50
CA VAL A 166 -6.45 -2.69 10.55
C VAL A 166 -5.99 -3.35 11.85
N GLY A 167 -6.10 -2.61 12.95
CA GLY A 167 -5.49 -3.04 14.20
C GLY A 167 -5.94 -2.19 15.37
N THR A 168 -5.35 -2.49 16.52
CA THR A 168 -5.51 -1.68 17.73
C THR A 168 -4.77 -0.37 17.57
N TYR A 169 -5.41 0.72 17.99
CA TYR A 169 -4.79 2.05 18.02
C TYR A 169 -4.81 2.61 19.43
N ALA A 170 -3.66 3.10 19.88
CA ALA A 170 -3.52 3.77 21.17
C ALA A 170 -2.61 4.99 21.02
N SER A 171 -2.98 6.10 21.67
CA SER A 171 -2.21 7.34 21.59
C SER A 171 -2.25 8.16 22.87
N THR A 172 -1.29 9.08 22.95
CA THR A 172 -1.18 10.17 23.90
C THR A 172 -0.88 11.46 23.11
N GLY A 173 -0.62 12.58 23.78
CA GLY A 173 -0.21 13.81 23.10
C GLY A 173 1.17 13.74 22.43
N THR A 174 2.01 12.75 22.75
CA THR A 174 3.38 12.63 22.23
C THR A 174 3.68 11.29 21.59
N GLN A 175 2.72 10.36 21.57
CA GLN A 175 2.92 9.04 20.97
C GLN A 175 1.64 8.53 20.33
N ALA A 176 1.76 7.88 19.18
CA ALA A 176 0.72 7.09 18.56
C ALA A 176 1.28 5.71 18.23
N SER A 177 0.49 4.66 18.51
CA SER A 177 0.82 3.28 18.25
C SER A 177 -0.33 2.59 17.54
N PHE A 178 0.00 1.84 16.50
CA PHE A 178 -0.87 0.96 15.75
C PHE A 178 -0.23 -0.43 15.78
N ASP A 179 -1.01 -1.43 16.14
CA ASP A 179 -0.61 -2.84 16.10
C ASP A 179 -1.75 -3.65 15.49
N GLY A 180 -1.49 -4.36 14.41
CA GLY A 180 -2.53 -5.08 13.70
C GLY A 180 -2.04 -6.10 12.71
N VAL A 181 -2.95 -6.42 11.81
CA VAL A 181 -2.73 -7.30 10.67
C VAL A 181 -3.09 -6.54 9.41
N GLY A 182 -2.63 -7.03 8.26
CA GLY A 182 -2.90 -6.35 7.02
C GLY A 182 -2.56 -7.16 5.80
N ILE A 183 -2.59 -6.48 4.67
CA ILE A 183 -2.17 -6.99 3.39
C ILE A 183 -1.07 -6.06 2.89
N GLY A 184 0.03 -6.65 2.44
CA GLY A 184 1.12 -5.89 1.84
C GLY A 184 1.67 -6.55 0.59
N VAL A 185 2.37 -5.74 -0.17
CA VAL A 185 3.12 -6.12 -1.36
C VAL A 185 4.58 -5.76 -1.17
N TYR A 186 5.46 -6.55 -1.74
CA TYR A 186 6.91 -6.45 -1.65
C TYR A 186 7.54 -6.91 -2.98
N PRO A 187 8.83 -6.65 -3.24
CA PRO A 187 9.52 -7.11 -4.44
C PRO A 187 9.30 -8.60 -4.76
N GLY A 188 8.77 -8.90 -5.95
CA GLY A 188 8.42 -10.27 -6.36
C GLY A 188 7.05 -10.76 -5.89
N GLY A 189 6.40 -10.07 -4.95
CA GLY A 189 5.04 -10.32 -4.45
C GLY A 189 4.00 -9.29 -4.91
N TYR A 190 4.35 -8.33 -5.77
CA TYR A 190 3.44 -7.25 -6.15
C TYR A 190 2.17 -7.70 -6.88
N ASP A 191 2.25 -8.78 -7.67
CA ASP A 191 1.07 -9.37 -8.33
C ASP A 191 0.29 -10.32 -7.40
N ASN A 192 0.88 -10.71 -6.27
CA ASN A 192 0.32 -11.65 -5.31
C ASN A 192 0.51 -11.11 -3.88
N PRO A 193 -0.34 -10.17 -3.44
CA PRO A 193 -0.21 -9.58 -2.12
C PRO A 193 -0.25 -10.66 -1.03
N ASP A 194 0.57 -10.48 0.01
CA ASP A 194 0.65 -11.39 1.14
C ASP A 194 -0.03 -10.78 2.38
N PHE A 195 -0.53 -11.68 3.22
CA PHE A 195 -1.03 -11.32 4.52
C PHE A 195 0.14 -11.06 5.47
N MET A 196 0.05 -9.96 6.23
CA MET A 196 0.96 -9.68 7.31
C MET A 196 0.36 -10.12 8.64
N ASN A 197 0.97 -11.09 9.32
CA ASN A 197 0.58 -11.46 10.70
C ASN A 197 0.98 -10.42 11.73
N ARG A 198 1.90 -9.53 11.38
CA ARG A 198 2.28 -8.39 12.21
C ARG A 198 2.49 -7.18 11.32
N PHE A 199 1.72 -6.15 11.63
CA PHE A 199 1.91 -4.83 11.06
C PHE A 199 1.79 -3.80 12.18
N SER A 200 2.92 -3.21 12.55
CA SER A 200 3.03 -2.27 13.66
C SER A 200 3.60 -0.95 13.16
N VAL A 201 3.01 0.16 13.63
CA VAL A 201 3.50 1.52 13.39
C VAL A 201 3.52 2.26 14.72
N THR A 202 4.65 2.85 15.08
CA THR A 202 4.76 3.70 16.28
C THR A 202 5.39 5.03 15.91
N ALA A 203 4.67 6.11 16.17
CA ALA A 203 5.19 7.48 16.05
C ALA A 203 5.41 8.04 17.46
N SER A 204 6.63 8.49 17.74
CA SER A 204 6.96 9.25 18.95
C SER A 204 7.30 10.68 18.55
N VAL A 205 6.52 11.64 19.03
CA VAL A 205 6.60 13.06 18.68
C VAL A 205 7.26 13.81 19.82
N GLY A 206 8.37 14.48 19.52
CA GLY A 206 9.08 15.34 20.46
C GLY A 206 8.52 16.76 20.50
N SER A 207 8.48 17.42 19.34
CA SER A 207 7.98 18.77 19.20
C SER A 207 7.25 18.96 17.88
N THR A 208 6.33 19.93 17.84
CA THR A 208 5.55 20.26 16.65
C THR A 208 5.50 21.75 16.37
N SER A 209 5.28 22.09 15.11
CA SER A 209 5.08 23.44 14.61
C SER A 209 3.83 23.52 13.73
N THR A 210 3.30 24.72 13.55
CA THR A 210 2.14 25.01 12.69
C THR A 210 2.58 25.99 11.60
N PRO A 211 2.16 25.82 10.33
CA PRO A 211 1.22 24.82 9.82
C PRO A 211 1.85 23.44 9.59
N ALA A 212 1.00 22.43 9.32
CA ALA A 212 1.43 21.17 8.71
C ALA A 212 2.19 21.42 7.39
N GLN A 213 3.16 20.56 7.10
CA GLN A 213 4.04 20.66 5.93
C GLN A 213 4.13 19.33 5.19
N LEU A 214 3.91 19.38 3.88
CA LEU A 214 4.09 18.25 2.98
C LEU A 214 4.46 18.77 1.60
N ASP A 215 5.56 18.29 1.03
CA ASP A 215 5.89 18.56 -0.36
C ASP A 215 5.10 17.58 -1.23
N ALA A 216 4.10 18.11 -1.93
CA ALA A 216 3.22 17.32 -2.77
C ALA A 216 3.96 16.68 -3.97
N ALA A 217 4.99 17.36 -4.50
CA ALA A 217 5.79 16.82 -5.59
C ALA A 217 6.68 15.67 -5.10
N ALA A 218 7.39 15.86 -3.99
CA ALA A 218 8.20 14.80 -3.38
C ALA A 218 7.33 13.59 -2.97
N THR A 219 6.12 13.83 -2.47
CA THR A 219 5.18 12.78 -2.11
C THR A 219 4.67 12.01 -3.31
N THR A 220 4.30 12.72 -4.38
CA THR A 220 3.88 12.09 -5.63
C THR A 220 5.00 11.24 -6.22
N GLN A 221 6.22 11.78 -6.26
CA GLN A 221 7.40 11.04 -6.73
C GLN A 221 7.67 9.78 -5.91
N PHE A 222 7.55 9.85 -4.58
CA PHE A 222 7.76 8.69 -3.72
C PHE A 222 6.69 7.61 -3.92
N VAL A 223 5.42 7.99 -4.03
CA VAL A 223 4.31 7.04 -4.22
C VAL A 223 4.38 6.37 -5.59
N LEU A 224 4.78 7.12 -6.62
CA LEU A 224 4.91 6.65 -8.00
C LEU A 224 6.30 6.11 -8.33
N ARG A 225 7.19 5.95 -7.33
CA ARG A 225 8.54 5.46 -7.56
C ARG A 225 8.51 4.07 -8.22
N PRO A 226 9.50 3.75 -9.06
CA PRO A 226 9.67 2.37 -9.52
C PRO A 226 9.82 1.44 -8.32
N ARG A 227 8.99 0.42 -8.26
CA ARG A 227 9.09 -0.62 -7.23
C ARG A 227 9.85 -1.79 -7.80
N PRO A 228 11.06 -2.12 -7.29
CA PRO A 228 11.82 -3.24 -7.80
C PRO A 228 10.97 -4.53 -7.76
N GLY A 229 10.82 -5.19 -8.92
CA GLY A 229 10.01 -6.41 -9.03
C GLY A 229 8.50 -6.20 -9.29
N LEU A 230 8.02 -4.97 -9.44
CA LEU A 230 6.69 -4.66 -9.97
C LEU A 230 6.79 -4.50 -11.49
N ASN A 231 6.39 -5.52 -12.25
CA ASN A 231 6.22 -5.39 -13.69
C ASN A 231 4.83 -4.81 -13.97
N LEU A 232 4.74 -3.48 -14.04
CA LEU A 232 3.58 -2.84 -14.66
C LEU A 232 3.68 -3.15 -16.16
N GLY A 233 2.96 -4.18 -16.62
CA GLY A 233 2.93 -4.55 -18.03
C GLY A 233 2.75 -3.32 -18.91
N GLY A 234 3.68 -3.10 -19.84
CA GLY A 234 3.58 -2.05 -20.86
C GLY A 234 2.52 -2.34 -21.89
#